data_AF-A0A355KTA2-F1
#
_entry.id   AF-A0A355KTA2-F1
#
_cell.length_a   1.000
_cell.length_b   1.000
_cell.length_c   1.000
_cell.angle_alpha   90.00
_cell.angle_beta   90.00
_cell.angle_gamma   90.00
#
_symmetry.space_group_name_H-M   'P 1'
#
loop_
_entity.id
_entity.type
_entity.pdbx_description
1 polymer ?
#
loop_
_entity_poly.entity_id
_entity_poly.type
_entity_poly.pdbx_seq_one_letter_code
_entity_poly.pdbx_strand_id
1 'polypeptide(L)'
;MNDIVSWLKGKALWLLLFIGTVFTFAWLFTQRKKLKTAWYSAIAISIIHTLYGVLTVKAFAFLESGFSKDGFNGMSIFGAVFMMPLAYLLCAKLFKRNVKTVFDIMTSCMVFTLMCARVNCVINGCCFVAFIPGTDKTRFPTREAEILFYIILLIIICTRIIKEKNDGEIYPLYMICYGAFRFVNGGDGYTYYYNDTVLALGFTKIGNDYYIFNTFSGKMYKDATMWVNDNPYGIKGGMHYFDASGKMFVPDTVNGKKAVINENGKLYFTIDGVKMTNGLNNLDGEYYYANTNGQLAVNQTIWVSQKNDLIPEKGNWYAFDESGKLIKTGFVNGSDGYTYYYNDTVLALGFTKIGGDYYIFNSYSGKMYKDAKMWVGNNDYGIVGGSYYFDSEGRMTTN
;
A
#
# COMPACT_ATOMS: atom_id res chain seq x y z
N MET A 1 -22.70 24.85 25.48
CA MET A 1 -23.09 23.52 24.95
C MET A 1 -21.92 22.77 24.33
N ASN A 2 -21.01 23.44 23.60
CA ASN A 2 -19.83 22.82 22.99
C ASN A 2 -18.81 22.25 24.00
N ASP A 3 -18.59 22.91 25.15
CA ASP A 3 -17.64 22.43 26.16
C ASP A 3 -18.12 21.16 26.88
N ILE A 4 -19.41 21.06 27.16
CA ILE A 4 -20.01 19.88 27.81
C ILE A 4 -19.97 18.68 26.86
N VAL A 5 -20.29 18.87 25.58
CA VAL A 5 -20.24 17.81 24.57
C VAL A 5 -18.80 17.34 24.34
N SER A 6 -17.84 18.26 24.28
CA SER A 6 -16.41 17.94 24.17
C SER A 6 -15.89 17.18 25.40
N TRP A 7 -16.26 17.65 26.60
CA TRP A 7 -15.93 16.98 27.86
C TRP A 7 -16.53 15.57 27.95
N LEU A 8 -17.80 15.41 27.56
CA LEU A 8 -18.47 14.12 27.52
C LEU A 8 -17.79 13.15 26.56
N LYS A 9 -17.41 13.59 25.35
CA LYS A 9 -16.65 12.75 24.41
C LYS A 9 -15.30 12.31 24.99
N GLY A 10 -14.56 13.22 25.62
CA GLY A 10 -13.26 12.93 26.23
C GLY A 10 -13.32 11.97 27.44
N LYS A 11 -14.48 11.83 28.09
CA LYS A 11 -14.69 10.95 29.25
C LYS A 11 -15.64 9.77 28.99
N ALA A 12 -16.24 9.69 27.80
CA ALA A 12 -17.29 8.71 27.47
C ALA A 12 -16.84 7.27 27.74
N LEU A 13 -15.63 6.90 27.29
CA LEU A 13 -15.11 5.55 27.48
C LEU A 13 -15.00 5.18 28.96
N TRP A 14 -14.44 6.07 29.79
CA TRP A 14 -14.29 5.83 31.22
C TRP A 14 -15.63 5.71 31.94
N LEU A 15 -16.59 6.57 31.60
CA LEU A 15 -17.95 6.51 32.14
C LEU A 15 -18.66 5.21 31.75
N LEU A 16 -18.51 4.78 30.50
CA LEU A 16 -19.12 3.55 29.98
C LEU A 16 -18.47 2.29 30.56
N LEU A 17 -17.16 2.28 30.78
CA LEU A 17 -16.47 1.21 31.51
C LEU A 17 -16.89 1.16 32.97
N PHE A 18 -17.09 2.32 33.61
CA PHE A 18 -17.63 2.39 34.97
C PHE A 18 -19.06 1.81 35.03
N ILE A 19 -19.93 2.18 34.08
CA ILE A 19 -21.28 1.60 33.96
C ILE A 19 -21.21 0.08 33.76
N GLY A 20 -20.32 -0.41 32.89
CA GLY A 20 -20.08 -1.84 32.71
C GLY A 20 -19.61 -2.56 33.98
N THR A 21 -18.74 -1.90 34.76
CA THR A 21 -18.26 -2.42 36.05
C THR A 21 -19.41 -2.51 37.06
N VAL A 22 -20.24 -1.46 37.16
CA VAL A 22 -21.40 -1.43 38.06
C VAL A 22 -22.42 -2.51 37.69
N PHE A 23 -22.71 -2.68 36.39
CA PHE A 23 -23.56 -3.77 35.93
C PHE A 23 -22.98 -5.14 36.30
N THR A 24 -21.69 -5.35 36.05
CA THR A 24 -20.99 -6.60 36.38
C THR A 24 -21.08 -6.89 37.87
N PHE A 25 -20.85 -5.89 38.72
CA PHE A 25 -21.02 -6.02 40.16
C PHE A 25 -22.45 -6.42 40.54
N ALA A 26 -23.45 -5.68 40.06
CA ALA A 26 -24.85 -5.95 40.37
C ALA A 26 -25.25 -7.37 39.91
N TRP A 27 -24.86 -7.75 38.69
CA TRP A 27 -25.13 -9.07 38.14
C TRP A 27 -24.49 -10.18 38.97
N LEU A 28 -23.19 -10.09 39.26
CA LEU A 28 -22.50 -11.09 40.08
C LEU A 28 -23.04 -11.15 41.51
N PHE A 29 -23.44 -10.02 42.08
CA PHE A 29 -24.10 -9.98 43.39
C PHE A 29 -25.43 -10.74 43.36
N THR A 30 -26.24 -10.61 42.31
CA THR A 30 -27.49 -11.39 42.17
C THR A 30 -27.21 -12.89 42.00
N GLN A 31 -26.16 -13.26 41.25
CA GLN A 31 -25.82 -14.66 40.97
C GLN A 31 -24.88 -15.28 42.02
N ARG A 32 -24.53 -14.57 43.11
CA ARG A 32 -23.58 -15.01 44.14
C ARG A 32 -23.90 -16.38 44.75
N LYS A 33 -25.20 -16.71 44.90
CA LYS A 33 -25.64 -18.02 45.42
C LYS A 33 -25.25 -19.15 44.48
N LYS A 34 -25.42 -18.94 43.16
CA LYS A 34 -25.01 -19.90 42.13
C LYS A 34 -23.49 -20.03 42.09
N LEU A 35 -22.77 -18.93 42.25
CA LEU A 35 -21.30 -18.94 42.33
C LEU A 35 -20.75 -19.47 43.67
N LYS A 36 -21.53 -19.51 44.75
CA LYS A 36 -21.07 -19.75 46.15
C LYS A 36 -19.95 -18.77 46.57
N THR A 37 -20.10 -17.51 46.20
CA THR A 37 -19.12 -16.47 46.52
C THR A 37 -19.62 -15.55 47.62
N ALA A 38 -18.70 -15.02 48.43
CA ALA A 38 -19.01 -13.99 49.41
C ALA A 38 -19.45 -12.70 48.70
N TRP A 39 -20.36 -11.93 49.31
CA TRP A 39 -20.95 -10.75 48.66
C TRP A 39 -19.90 -9.70 48.26
N TYR A 40 -18.86 -9.48 49.08
CA TYR A 40 -17.81 -8.51 48.82
C TYR A 40 -16.89 -8.91 47.66
N SER A 41 -16.78 -10.21 47.35
CA SER A 41 -15.93 -10.67 46.26
C SER A 41 -16.43 -10.19 44.89
N ALA A 42 -17.74 -9.93 44.74
CA ALA A 42 -18.31 -9.38 43.51
C ALA A 42 -17.69 -8.03 43.14
N ILE A 43 -17.30 -7.21 44.13
CA ILE A 43 -16.65 -5.92 43.91
C ILE A 43 -15.29 -6.15 43.24
N ALA A 44 -14.43 -6.95 43.88
CA ALA A 44 -13.10 -7.24 43.36
C ALA A 44 -13.16 -7.90 41.97
N ILE A 45 -14.05 -8.88 41.77
CA ILE A 45 -14.21 -9.57 40.49
C ILE A 45 -14.66 -8.60 39.39
N SER A 46 -15.60 -7.68 39.67
CA SER A 46 -16.08 -6.72 38.67
C SER A 46 -14.98 -5.76 38.19
N ILE A 47 -14.11 -5.30 39.10
CA ILE A 47 -12.97 -4.44 38.79
C ILE A 47 -11.94 -5.22 37.97
N ILE A 48 -11.57 -6.42 38.43
CA ILE A 48 -10.59 -7.28 37.74
C ILE A 48 -11.09 -7.66 36.36
N HIS A 49 -12.37 -8.01 36.20
CA HIS A 49 -12.99 -8.35 34.92
C HIS A 49 -12.86 -7.20 33.92
N THR A 50 -13.16 -5.98 34.35
CA THR A 50 -13.06 -4.79 33.49
C THR A 50 -11.60 -4.48 33.13
N LEU A 51 -10.68 -4.51 34.11
CA LEU A 51 -9.26 -4.27 33.87
C LEU A 51 -8.64 -5.31 32.93
N TYR A 52 -8.97 -6.59 33.12
CA TYR A 52 -8.52 -7.66 32.25
C TYR A 52 -9.10 -7.54 30.84
N GLY A 53 -10.38 -7.15 30.72
CA GLY A 53 -11.00 -6.83 29.44
C GLY A 53 -10.26 -5.70 28.71
N VAL A 54 -9.96 -4.59 29.39
CA VAL A 54 -9.21 -3.47 28.80
C VAL A 54 -7.79 -3.88 28.39
N LEU A 55 -7.11 -4.68 29.23
CA LEU A 55 -5.77 -5.18 28.93
C LEU A 55 -5.77 -6.05 27.66
N THR A 56 -6.72 -6.98 27.56
CA THR A 56 -6.78 -7.94 26.45
C THR A 56 -7.09 -7.27 25.12
N VAL A 57 -8.00 -6.28 25.08
CA VAL A 57 -8.30 -5.53 23.83
C VAL A 57 -7.13 -4.67 23.37
N LYS A 58 -6.34 -4.12 24.31
CA LYS A 58 -5.12 -3.36 23.98
C LYS A 58 -4.01 -4.28 23.48
N ALA A 59 -3.80 -5.42 24.15
CA ALA A 59 -2.81 -6.40 23.75
C ALA A 59 -3.08 -6.92 22.33
N PHE A 60 -4.34 -7.21 21.99
CA PHE A 60 -4.69 -7.64 20.63
C PHE A 60 -4.54 -6.53 19.59
N ALA A 61 -4.89 -5.28 19.91
CA ALA A 61 -4.64 -4.16 18.99
C ALA A 61 -3.15 -4.00 18.68
N PHE A 62 -2.31 -4.14 19.69
CA PHE A 62 -0.86 -4.12 19.52
C PHE A 62 -0.35 -5.26 18.63
N LEU A 63 -0.86 -6.49 18.83
CA LEU A 63 -0.53 -7.64 17.97
C LEU A 63 -0.98 -7.43 16.51
N GLU A 64 -2.21 -6.97 16.29
CA GLU A 64 -2.77 -6.73 14.95
C GLU A 64 -2.03 -5.61 14.19
N SER A 65 -1.47 -4.66 14.93
CA SER A 65 -0.67 -3.57 14.36
C SER A 65 0.75 -3.98 13.93
N GLY A 66 1.12 -5.26 14.12
CA GLY A 66 2.49 -5.73 13.88
C GLY A 66 3.47 -5.17 14.90
N PHE A 67 3.05 -5.04 16.16
CA PHE A 67 3.86 -4.49 17.27
C PHE A 67 4.24 -3.01 17.09
N SER A 68 3.42 -2.22 16.39
CA SER A 68 3.69 -0.81 16.16
C SER A 68 3.28 0.07 17.34
N LYS A 69 3.84 1.29 17.40
CA LYS A 69 3.47 2.28 18.42
C LYS A 69 2.00 2.69 18.32
N ASP A 70 1.42 2.67 17.11
CA ASP A 70 0.02 3.03 16.87
C ASP A 70 -0.94 2.02 17.49
N GLY A 71 -0.52 0.76 17.63
CA GLY A 71 -1.28 -0.29 18.30
C GLY A 71 -1.54 -0.03 19.79
N PHE A 72 -0.71 0.74 20.49
CA PHE A 72 -0.90 1.06 21.91
C PHE A 72 -2.11 1.96 22.18
N ASN A 73 -2.47 2.78 21.19
CA ASN A 73 -3.65 3.64 21.23
C ASN A 73 -4.90 2.95 20.65
N GLY A 74 -4.71 1.81 19.99
CA GLY A 74 -5.79 1.00 19.44
C GLY A 74 -6.50 0.13 20.48
N MET A 75 -7.68 -0.36 20.10
CA MET A 75 -8.43 -1.37 20.84
C MET A 75 -9.02 -2.38 19.85
N SER A 76 -8.74 -3.66 20.08
CA SER A 76 -9.30 -4.75 19.28
C SER A 76 -10.30 -5.54 20.11
N ILE A 77 -11.54 -5.60 19.62
CA ILE A 77 -12.61 -6.36 20.25
C ILE A 77 -12.32 -7.86 20.30
N PHE A 78 -11.44 -8.38 19.44
CA PHE A 78 -11.03 -9.78 19.45
C PHE A 78 -10.34 -10.18 20.76
N GLY A 79 -9.60 -9.25 21.38
CA GLY A 79 -8.99 -9.49 22.69
C GLY A 79 -10.02 -9.85 23.75
N ALA A 80 -11.12 -9.10 23.84
CA ALA A 80 -12.19 -9.42 24.79
C ALA A 80 -12.87 -10.75 24.45
N VAL A 81 -13.21 -10.98 23.17
CA VAL A 81 -13.95 -12.18 22.76
C VAL A 81 -13.17 -13.46 23.02
N PHE A 82 -11.87 -13.48 22.72
CA PHE A 82 -11.08 -14.72 22.79
C PHE A 82 -10.32 -14.90 24.12
N MET A 83 -9.96 -13.83 24.82
CA MET A 83 -9.16 -13.93 26.05
C MET A 83 -9.97 -13.92 27.34
N MET A 84 -11.15 -13.30 27.38
CA MET A 84 -12.02 -13.34 28.56
C MET A 84 -12.39 -14.76 29.02
N PRO A 85 -12.64 -15.74 28.10
CA PRO A 85 -12.80 -17.15 28.48
C PRO A 85 -11.68 -17.73 29.36
N LEU A 86 -10.43 -17.30 29.17
CA LEU A 86 -9.31 -17.75 29.99
C LEU A 86 -9.46 -17.28 31.44
N ALA A 87 -9.91 -16.04 31.64
CA ALA A 87 -10.23 -15.54 32.98
C ALA A 87 -11.40 -16.31 33.61
N TYR A 88 -12.35 -16.79 32.81
CA TYR A 88 -13.50 -17.56 33.32
C TYR A 88 -13.09 -18.97 33.77
N LEU A 89 -12.15 -19.59 33.05
CA LEU A 89 -11.52 -20.86 33.49
C LEU A 89 -10.81 -20.69 34.85
N LEU A 90 -10.07 -19.58 35.02
CA LEU A 90 -9.42 -19.26 36.30
C LEU A 90 -10.45 -19.01 37.41
N CYS A 91 -11.52 -18.27 37.12
CA CYS A 91 -12.63 -18.04 38.05
C CYS A 91 -13.31 -19.35 38.48
N ALA A 92 -13.51 -20.30 37.56
CA ALA A 92 -14.07 -21.61 37.88
C ALA A 92 -13.20 -22.39 38.88
N LYS A 93 -11.88 -22.34 38.72
CA LYS A 93 -10.92 -22.91 39.69
C LYS A 93 -10.98 -22.18 41.03
N LEU A 94 -10.97 -20.85 41.01
CA LEU A 94 -10.98 -20.01 42.21
C LEU A 94 -12.26 -20.21 43.06
N PHE A 95 -13.42 -20.25 42.40
CA PHE A 95 -14.72 -20.42 43.06
C PHE A 95 -15.04 -21.89 43.36
N LYS A 96 -14.19 -22.83 42.93
CA LYS A 96 -14.44 -24.28 42.98
C LYS A 96 -15.80 -24.65 42.38
N ARG A 97 -16.09 -24.08 41.20
CA ARG A 97 -17.38 -24.25 40.49
C ARG A 97 -17.23 -24.90 39.14
N ASN A 98 -18.33 -25.49 38.67
CA ASN A 98 -18.40 -26.02 37.32
C ASN A 98 -18.14 -24.89 36.31
N VAL A 99 -17.22 -25.14 35.38
CA VAL A 99 -16.83 -24.22 34.31
C VAL A 99 -18.05 -23.72 33.56
N LYS A 100 -19.01 -24.60 33.26
CA LYS A 100 -20.26 -24.25 32.56
C LYS A 100 -21.02 -23.13 33.27
N THR A 101 -21.21 -23.25 34.58
CA THR A 101 -21.93 -22.26 35.38
C THR A 101 -21.22 -20.91 35.40
N VAL A 102 -19.89 -20.90 35.50
CA VAL A 102 -19.11 -19.66 35.50
C VAL A 102 -19.17 -19.00 34.13
N PHE A 103 -19.01 -19.76 33.06
CA PHE A 103 -19.11 -19.24 31.69
C PHE A 103 -20.50 -18.64 31.42
N ASP A 104 -21.57 -19.32 31.84
CA ASP A 104 -22.93 -18.82 31.65
C ASP A 104 -23.13 -17.46 32.31
N ILE A 105 -22.71 -17.33 33.57
CA ILE A 105 -22.87 -16.08 34.33
C ILE A 105 -21.97 -14.98 33.77
N MET A 106 -20.69 -15.26 33.55
CA MET A 106 -19.68 -14.25 33.20
C MET A 106 -19.80 -13.74 31.75
N THR A 107 -20.38 -14.54 30.84
CA THR A 107 -20.58 -14.12 29.44
C THR A 107 -21.48 -12.89 29.36
N SER A 108 -22.54 -12.81 30.17
CA SER A 108 -23.42 -11.65 30.19
C SER A 108 -22.69 -10.35 30.59
N CYS A 109 -21.74 -10.42 31.52
CA CYS A 109 -20.90 -9.28 31.91
C CYS A 109 -20.06 -8.79 30.72
N MET A 110 -19.45 -9.71 29.96
CA MET A 110 -18.71 -9.34 28.76
C MET A 110 -19.60 -8.74 27.68
N VAL A 111 -20.75 -9.35 27.39
CA VAL A 111 -21.70 -8.84 26.38
C VAL A 111 -22.14 -7.41 26.73
N PHE A 112 -22.43 -7.14 28.00
CA PHE A 112 -22.80 -5.79 28.44
C PHE A 112 -21.64 -4.79 28.28
N THR A 113 -20.41 -5.16 28.66
CA THR A 113 -19.24 -4.29 28.48
C THR A 113 -18.95 -4.04 26.99
N LEU A 114 -19.14 -5.03 26.11
CA LEU A 114 -19.04 -4.86 24.67
C LEU A 114 -20.10 -3.91 24.11
N MET A 115 -21.34 -4.01 24.61
CA MET A 115 -22.41 -3.07 24.28
C MET A 115 -22.02 -1.63 24.68
N CYS A 116 -21.50 -1.43 25.89
CA CYS A 116 -20.97 -0.14 26.33
C CYS A 116 -19.86 0.38 25.41
N ALA A 117 -18.95 -0.49 24.95
CA ALA A 117 -17.93 -0.11 23.98
C ALA A 117 -18.53 0.34 22.64
N ARG A 118 -19.64 -0.27 22.19
CA ARG A 118 -20.35 0.17 20.97
C ARG A 118 -21.08 1.49 21.14
N VAL A 119 -21.67 1.74 22.29
CA VAL A 119 -22.21 3.08 22.63
C VAL A 119 -21.10 4.13 22.57
N ASN A 120 -19.89 3.81 23.06
CA ASN A 120 -18.75 4.70 22.94
C ASN A 120 -18.37 4.98 21.46
N CYS A 121 -18.46 3.99 20.58
CA CYS A 121 -18.23 4.18 19.14
C CYS A 121 -19.24 5.13 18.50
N VAL A 122 -20.50 5.09 18.93
CA VAL A 122 -21.55 6.02 18.47
C VAL A 122 -21.26 7.45 18.94
N ILE A 123 -20.93 7.64 20.22
CA ILE A 123 -20.63 8.96 20.81
C ILE A 123 -19.41 9.60 20.12
N ASN A 124 -18.37 8.81 19.84
CA ASN A 124 -17.13 9.31 19.23
C ASN A 124 -17.16 9.32 17.71
N GLY A 125 -18.20 8.78 17.07
CA GLY A 125 -18.27 8.72 15.61
C GLY A 125 -17.15 7.90 14.99
N CYS A 126 -16.83 6.73 15.54
CA CYS A 126 -15.85 5.80 14.96
C CYS A 126 -16.50 4.46 14.58
N CYS A 127 -15.74 3.55 13.96
CA CYS A 127 -16.21 2.21 13.58
C CYS A 127 -17.44 2.20 12.64
N PHE A 128 -17.45 3.10 11.65
CA PHE A 128 -18.43 3.04 10.56
C PHE A 128 -18.10 1.88 9.61
N VAL A 129 -19.13 1.28 9.03
CA VAL A 129 -19.00 0.16 8.07
C VAL A 129 -19.12 0.67 6.63
N ALA A 130 -18.91 -0.23 5.68
CA ALA A 130 -19.02 -0.03 4.25
C ALA A 130 -20.32 0.67 3.84
N PHE A 131 -20.24 1.36 2.70
CA PHE A 131 -21.40 1.94 2.05
C PHE A 131 -22.37 0.84 1.60
N ILE A 132 -23.66 1.14 1.63
CA ILE A 132 -24.67 0.26 1.06
C ILE A 132 -24.39 0.18 -0.45
N PRO A 133 -24.21 -1.02 -1.02
CA PRO A 133 -23.96 -1.18 -2.45
C PRO A 133 -25.02 -0.43 -3.28
N GLY A 134 -24.57 0.34 -4.28
CA GLY A 134 -25.46 1.18 -5.10
C GLY A 134 -25.86 2.52 -4.47
N THR A 135 -25.24 2.92 -3.35
CA THR A 135 -25.41 4.26 -2.76
C THR A 135 -24.07 4.97 -2.60
N ASP A 136 -24.00 6.24 -2.99
CA ASP A 136 -22.74 6.99 -2.97
C ASP A 136 -22.41 7.59 -1.58
N LYS A 137 -23.38 7.62 -0.66
CA LYS A 137 -23.26 8.34 0.62
C LYS A 137 -23.94 7.67 1.82
N THR A 138 -24.61 6.53 1.65
CA THR A 138 -25.37 5.89 2.73
C THR A 138 -24.59 4.70 3.30
N ARG A 139 -24.38 4.70 4.62
CA ARG A 139 -23.71 3.60 5.33
C ARG A 139 -24.72 2.77 6.10
N PHE A 140 -24.49 1.47 6.18
CA PHE A 140 -25.31 0.62 7.03
C PHE A 140 -25.04 0.97 8.52
N PRO A 141 -26.07 1.15 9.36
CA PRO A 141 -25.93 1.54 10.76
C PRO A 141 -25.53 0.34 11.64
N THR A 142 -24.37 -0.26 11.37
CA THR A 142 -23.90 -1.48 12.05
C THR A 142 -23.76 -1.28 13.55
N ARG A 143 -23.31 -0.11 14.01
CA ARG A 143 -23.08 0.13 15.45
C ARG A 143 -24.39 0.10 16.22
N GLU A 144 -25.40 0.76 15.67
CA GLU A 144 -26.75 0.85 16.20
C GLU A 144 -27.42 -0.53 16.16
N ALA A 145 -27.25 -1.28 15.05
CA ALA A 145 -27.70 -2.67 14.93
C ALA A 145 -27.00 -3.61 15.94
N GLU A 146 -25.69 -3.45 16.18
CA GLU A 146 -24.94 -4.21 17.20
C GLU A 146 -25.47 -3.94 18.61
N ILE A 147 -25.75 -2.68 18.93
CA ILE A 147 -26.31 -2.30 20.24
C ILE A 147 -27.68 -2.95 20.42
N LEU A 148 -28.57 -2.86 19.42
CA LEU A 148 -29.89 -3.51 19.47
C LEU A 148 -29.77 -5.03 19.63
N PHE A 149 -28.87 -5.65 18.89
CA PHE A 149 -28.57 -7.08 19.01
C PHE A 149 -28.11 -7.44 20.43
N TYR A 150 -27.18 -6.69 21.01
CA TYR A 150 -26.70 -6.95 22.37
C TYR A 150 -27.80 -6.77 23.43
N ILE A 151 -28.68 -5.79 23.28
CA ILE A 151 -29.83 -5.60 24.17
C ILE A 151 -30.74 -6.85 24.13
N ILE A 152 -31.11 -7.30 22.93
CA ILE A 152 -31.95 -8.49 22.73
C ILE A 152 -31.26 -9.73 23.31
N LEU A 153 -29.98 -9.91 23.01
CA LEU A 153 -29.20 -11.05 23.50
C LEU A 153 -29.12 -11.04 25.03
N LEU A 154 -28.84 -9.89 25.66
CA LEU A 154 -28.79 -9.74 27.12
C LEU A 154 -30.12 -10.12 27.78
N ILE A 155 -31.25 -9.66 27.23
CA ILE A 155 -32.58 -10.01 27.75
C ILE A 155 -32.77 -11.54 27.70
N ILE A 156 -32.42 -12.18 26.59
CA ILE A 156 -32.54 -13.64 26.41
C ILE A 156 -31.64 -14.38 27.41
N ILE A 157 -30.33 -14.08 27.42
CA ILE A 157 -29.37 -14.85 28.22
C ILE A 157 -29.57 -14.61 29.72
N CYS A 158 -29.81 -13.37 30.16
CA CYS A 158 -30.06 -13.09 31.58
C CYS A 158 -31.33 -13.78 32.07
N THR A 159 -32.40 -13.79 31.27
CA THR A 159 -33.65 -14.49 31.60
C THR A 159 -33.44 -15.99 31.69
N ARG A 160 -32.71 -16.59 30.74
CA ARG A 160 -32.37 -18.02 30.76
C ARG A 160 -31.56 -18.35 32.02
N ILE A 161 -30.52 -17.55 32.33
CA ILE A 161 -29.66 -17.74 33.50
C ILE A 161 -30.47 -17.70 34.80
N ILE A 162 -31.36 -16.71 34.96
CA ILE A 162 -32.24 -16.59 36.13
C ILE A 162 -33.15 -17.81 36.27
N LYS A 163 -33.73 -18.30 35.16
CA LYS A 163 -34.62 -19.48 35.12
C LYS A 163 -33.90 -20.83 35.18
N GLU A 164 -32.58 -20.84 35.29
CA GLU A 164 -31.73 -22.04 35.37
C GLU A 164 -31.89 -22.99 34.15
N LYS A 165 -32.23 -22.45 32.99
CA LYS A 165 -32.41 -23.20 31.73
C LYS A 165 -31.17 -23.16 30.84
N ASN A 166 -30.00 -23.46 31.40
CA ASN A 166 -28.72 -23.39 30.70
C ASN A 166 -27.71 -24.38 31.27
N ASP A 167 -27.05 -25.12 30.37
CA ASP A 167 -25.98 -26.09 30.66
C ASP A 167 -24.68 -25.68 29.96
N GLY A 168 -24.17 -24.46 30.22
CA GLY A 168 -22.95 -23.96 29.57
C GLY A 168 -23.15 -23.47 28.14
N GLU A 169 -24.39 -23.24 27.73
CA GLU A 169 -24.77 -22.88 26.36
C GLU A 169 -24.63 -21.39 26.06
N ILE A 170 -24.50 -20.52 27.06
CA ILE A 170 -24.59 -19.07 26.86
C ILE A 170 -23.39 -18.53 26.08
N TYR A 171 -22.17 -18.99 26.39
CA TYR A 171 -20.98 -18.60 25.64
C TYR A 171 -20.98 -19.13 24.20
N PRO A 172 -21.26 -20.42 23.94
CA PRO A 172 -21.48 -20.91 22.58
C PRO A 172 -22.54 -20.14 21.81
N LEU A 173 -23.70 -19.83 22.42
CA LEU A 173 -24.75 -19.04 21.80
C LEU A 173 -24.23 -17.64 21.43
N TYR A 174 -23.53 -16.98 22.34
CA TYR A 174 -22.88 -15.70 22.05
C TYR A 174 -21.91 -15.82 20.86
N MET A 175 -21.06 -16.85 20.81
CA MET A 175 -20.10 -17.04 19.72
C MET A 175 -20.76 -17.31 18.37
N ILE A 176 -21.85 -18.10 18.34
CA ILE A 176 -22.64 -18.33 17.13
C ILE A 176 -23.24 -17.01 16.64
N CYS A 177 -23.89 -16.26 17.52
CA CYS A 177 -24.47 -14.99 17.14
C CYS A 177 -23.40 -13.96 16.74
N TYR A 178 -22.26 -13.92 17.43
CA TYR A 178 -21.12 -13.09 17.08
C TYR A 178 -20.60 -13.42 15.67
N GLY A 179 -20.41 -14.71 15.36
CA GLY A 179 -20.01 -15.17 14.04
C GLY A 179 -21.00 -14.78 12.95
N ALA A 180 -22.29 -15.03 13.16
CA ALA A 180 -23.34 -14.64 12.23
C ALA A 180 -23.39 -13.13 12.00
N PHE A 181 -23.29 -12.34 13.07
CA PHE A 181 -23.31 -10.89 12.98
C PHE A 181 -22.09 -10.35 12.22
N ARG A 182 -20.91 -10.96 12.40
CA ARG A 182 -19.69 -10.62 11.65
C ARG A 182 -19.71 -11.09 10.21
N PHE A 183 -20.40 -12.18 9.89
CA PHE A 183 -20.62 -12.61 8.52
C PHE A 183 -21.51 -11.63 7.75
N VAL A 184 -22.58 -11.13 8.40
CA VAL A 184 -23.54 -10.20 7.78
C VAL A 184 -22.98 -8.77 7.65
N ASN A 185 -22.11 -8.34 8.57
CA ASN A 185 -21.58 -6.96 8.60
C ASN A 185 -20.11 -6.84 8.17
N GLY A 186 -19.43 -7.95 7.89
CA GLY A 186 -17.98 -8.02 7.71
C GLY A 186 -17.55 -7.97 6.26
N GLY A 187 -17.69 -6.81 5.61
CA GLY A 187 -16.69 -6.42 4.63
C GLY A 187 -15.46 -5.94 5.40
N ASP A 188 -14.28 -6.46 5.12
CA ASP A 188 -13.02 -6.01 5.74
C ASP A 188 -12.58 -4.61 5.23
N GLY A 189 -13.44 -3.94 4.46
CA GLY A 189 -13.21 -2.62 3.87
C GLY A 189 -12.41 -2.65 2.58
N TYR A 190 -11.95 -3.83 2.14
CA TYR A 190 -11.20 -3.99 0.90
C TYR A 190 -12.11 -4.44 -0.23
N THR A 191 -11.71 -4.06 -1.45
CA THR A 191 -12.38 -4.49 -2.67
C THR A 191 -11.68 -5.75 -3.17
N TYR A 192 -12.48 -6.74 -3.56
CA TYR A 192 -12.03 -8.00 -4.15
C TYR A 192 -12.75 -8.18 -5.49
N TYR A 193 -12.12 -8.91 -6.41
CA TYR A 193 -12.75 -9.31 -7.65
C TYR A 193 -12.71 -10.83 -7.78
N TYR A 194 -13.86 -11.41 -8.14
CA TYR A 194 -14.00 -12.84 -8.40
C TYR A 194 -14.50 -13.04 -9.82
N ASN A 195 -13.82 -13.91 -10.56
CA ASN A 195 -14.29 -14.40 -11.86
C ASN A 195 -14.60 -15.89 -11.73
N ASP A 196 -15.85 -16.29 -11.95
CA ASP A 196 -16.29 -17.69 -11.78
C ASP A 196 -15.79 -18.35 -10.49
N THR A 197 -15.99 -17.68 -9.37
CA THR A 197 -15.53 -18.08 -8.01
C THR A 197 -14.01 -18.10 -7.78
N VAL A 198 -13.21 -17.76 -8.78
CA VAL A 198 -11.76 -17.62 -8.66
C VAL A 198 -11.40 -16.18 -8.28
N LEU A 199 -10.65 -16.02 -7.19
CA LEU A 199 -10.18 -14.72 -6.72
C LEU A 199 -9.08 -14.17 -7.65
N ALA A 200 -9.22 -12.92 -8.09
CA ALA A 200 -8.18 -12.25 -8.86
C ALA A 200 -6.98 -11.88 -7.98
N LEU A 201 -5.78 -12.14 -8.50
CA LEU A 201 -4.50 -11.92 -7.84
C LEU A 201 -3.54 -11.25 -8.82
N GLY A 202 -2.72 -10.30 -8.35
CA GLY A 202 -1.75 -9.59 -9.18
C GLY A 202 -2.39 -8.61 -10.17
N PHE A 203 -1.62 -8.25 -11.21
CA PHE A 203 -2.08 -7.34 -12.26
C PHE A 203 -3.09 -8.03 -13.17
N THR A 204 -4.32 -7.51 -13.21
CA THR A 204 -5.47 -8.17 -13.83
C THR A 204 -6.23 -7.19 -14.73
N LYS A 205 -6.56 -7.64 -15.94
CA LYS A 205 -7.46 -6.93 -16.85
C LYS A 205 -8.90 -7.35 -16.59
N ILE A 206 -9.80 -6.38 -16.41
CA ILE A 206 -11.24 -6.59 -16.20
C ILE A 206 -11.98 -5.70 -17.20
N GLY A 207 -12.66 -6.32 -18.17
CA GLY A 207 -13.21 -5.58 -19.31
C GLY A 207 -12.11 -4.86 -20.09
N ASN A 208 -12.22 -3.54 -20.20
CA ASN A 208 -11.22 -2.68 -20.86
C ASN A 208 -10.21 -2.05 -19.88
N ASP A 209 -10.35 -2.30 -18.58
CA ASP A 209 -9.62 -1.62 -17.53
C ASP A 209 -8.62 -2.55 -16.83
N TYR A 210 -7.63 -1.97 -16.17
CA TYR A 210 -6.55 -2.70 -15.50
C TYR A 210 -6.53 -2.40 -14.01
N TYR A 211 -6.29 -3.43 -13.21
CA TYR A 211 -6.31 -3.38 -11.76
C TYR A 211 -5.12 -4.16 -11.21
N ILE A 212 -4.71 -3.88 -9.98
CA ILE A 212 -3.70 -4.69 -9.29
C ILE A 212 -4.23 -5.15 -7.94
N PHE A 213 -4.18 -6.47 -7.73
CA PHE A 213 -4.58 -7.13 -6.51
C PHE A 213 -3.37 -7.70 -5.79
N ASN A 214 -3.39 -7.67 -4.46
CA ASN A 214 -2.37 -8.32 -3.65
C ASN A 214 -2.34 -9.82 -3.96
N THR A 215 -1.15 -10.36 -4.27
CA THR A 215 -0.98 -11.73 -4.76
C THR A 215 -1.30 -12.82 -3.74
N PHE A 216 -1.44 -12.48 -2.46
CA PHE A 216 -1.78 -13.44 -1.40
C PHE A 216 -3.22 -13.27 -0.90
N SER A 217 -3.62 -12.02 -0.65
CA SER A 217 -4.92 -11.72 -0.06
C SER A 217 -6.02 -11.44 -1.08
N GLY A 218 -5.67 -11.03 -2.32
CA GLY A 218 -6.64 -10.57 -3.32
C GLY A 218 -7.20 -9.17 -3.07
N LYS A 219 -6.66 -8.43 -2.10
CA LYS A 219 -7.05 -7.04 -1.85
C LYS A 219 -6.64 -6.14 -3.01
N MET A 220 -7.59 -5.37 -3.53
CA MET A 220 -7.32 -4.39 -4.59
C MET A 220 -6.53 -3.19 -4.05
N TYR A 221 -5.46 -2.80 -4.75
CA TYR A 221 -4.79 -1.52 -4.51
C TYR A 221 -5.54 -0.41 -5.27
N LYS A 222 -5.71 0.74 -4.61
CA LYS A 222 -6.42 1.91 -5.13
C LYS A 222 -5.88 3.17 -4.48
N ASP A 223 -6.01 4.30 -5.17
CA ASP A 223 -5.42 5.59 -4.79
C ASP A 223 -3.93 5.49 -4.45
N ALA A 224 -3.20 4.76 -5.29
CA ALA A 224 -1.80 4.41 -5.05
C ALA A 224 -1.04 4.26 -6.36
N THR A 225 0.26 4.56 -6.32
CA THR A 225 1.18 4.25 -7.42
C THR A 225 1.83 2.89 -7.15
N MET A 226 1.67 1.95 -8.08
CA MET A 226 2.14 0.58 -7.95
C MET A 226 3.05 0.22 -9.12
N TRP A 227 4.03 -0.63 -8.85
CA TRP A 227 4.86 -1.23 -9.89
C TRP A 227 4.07 -2.30 -10.64
N VAL A 228 4.06 -2.21 -11.98
CA VAL A 228 3.51 -3.22 -12.89
C VAL A 228 4.69 -3.85 -13.63
N ASN A 229 4.75 -5.18 -13.66
CA ASN A 229 5.76 -5.89 -14.46
C ASN A 229 5.33 -5.97 -15.92
N ASP A 230 6.27 -6.33 -16.80
CA ASP A 230 5.93 -6.71 -18.16
C ASP A 230 4.85 -7.81 -18.15
N ASN A 231 3.84 -7.62 -18.99
CA ASN A 231 2.62 -8.41 -18.94
C ASN A 231 2.10 -8.71 -20.35
N PRO A 232 1.28 -9.77 -20.50
CA PRO A 232 0.73 -10.17 -21.80
C PRO A 232 -0.29 -9.16 -22.36
N TYR A 233 -0.65 -8.12 -21.61
CA TYR A 233 -1.60 -7.11 -22.07
C TYR A 233 -0.96 -5.95 -22.82
N GLY A 234 0.37 -5.98 -23.02
CA GLY A 234 1.10 -4.97 -23.77
C GLY A 234 1.46 -3.71 -22.98
N ILE A 235 1.17 -3.67 -21.66
CA ILE A 235 1.64 -2.60 -20.79
C ILE A 235 3.10 -2.90 -20.41
N LYS A 236 4.03 -2.00 -20.76
CA LYS A 236 5.45 -2.16 -20.39
C LYS A 236 5.64 -1.96 -18.88
N GLY A 237 6.64 -2.61 -18.31
CA GLY A 237 6.94 -2.52 -16.89
C GLY A 237 7.29 -1.11 -16.42
N GLY A 238 6.78 -0.71 -15.26
CA GLY A 238 6.99 0.62 -14.69
C GLY A 238 6.03 0.96 -13.54
N MET A 239 6.13 2.19 -13.04
CA MET A 239 5.25 2.72 -11.99
C MET A 239 3.98 3.31 -12.60
N HIS A 240 2.81 2.82 -12.18
CA HIS A 240 1.51 3.27 -12.65
C HIS A 240 0.60 3.69 -11.49
N TYR A 241 -0.15 4.76 -11.69
CA TYR A 241 -1.16 5.22 -10.73
C TYR A 241 -2.48 4.48 -10.94
N PHE A 242 -3.06 4.02 -9.83
CA PHE A 242 -4.38 3.42 -9.75
C PHE A 242 -5.28 4.37 -8.98
N ASP A 243 -6.38 4.80 -9.60
CA ASP A 243 -7.28 5.81 -9.05
C ASP A 243 -8.07 5.31 -7.84
N ALA A 244 -8.94 6.15 -7.28
CA ALA A 244 -9.76 5.80 -6.12
C ALA A 244 -10.74 4.62 -6.36
N SER A 245 -11.06 4.32 -7.62
CA SER A 245 -11.82 3.13 -8.01
C SER A 245 -10.94 1.88 -8.19
N GLY A 246 -9.61 2.05 -8.17
CA GLY A 246 -8.61 1.02 -8.39
C GLY A 246 -8.26 0.82 -9.86
N LYS A 247 -8.78 1.65 -10.76
CA LYS A 247 -8.50 1.57 -12.19
C LYS A 247 -7.13 2.20 -12.47
N MET A 248 -6.29 1.46 -13.19
CA MET A 248 -5.02 1.95 -13.68
C MET A 248 -5.25 3.08 -14.68
N PHE A 249 -4.56 4.18 -14.47
CA PHE A 249 -4.45 5.20 -15.50
C PHE A 249 -3.43 4.74 -16.57
N VAL A 250 -3.91 4.60 -17.80
CA VAL A 250 -3.07 4.28 -18.97
C VAL A 250 -2.95 5.56 -19.79
N PRO A 251 -1.77 6.22 -19.84
CA PRO A 251 -1.59 7.42 -20.64
C PRO A 251 -1.69 7.08 -22.13
N ASP A 252 -2.34 7.94 -22.92
CA ASP A 252 -2.38 7.78 -24.38
C ASP A 252 -1.00 8.15 -24.94
N THR A 253 -0.19 7.15 -25.25
CA THR A 253 1.18 7.39 -25.76
C THR A 253 1.20 7.99 -27.17
N VAL A 254 0.07 7.97 -27.89
CA VAL A 254 -0.09 8.49 -29.25
C VAL A 254 -0.59 9.93 -29.22
N ASN A 255 -1.74 10.21 -28.57
CA ASN A 255 -2.38 11.53 -28.58
C ASN A 255 -2.32 12.27 -27.23
N GLY A 256 -1.82 11.61 -26.18
CA GLY A 256 -1.76 12.18 -24.84
C GLY A 256 -0.88 13.43 -24.80
N LYS A 257 -1.21 14.33 -23.87
CA LYS A 257 -0.50 15.59 -23.69
C LYS A 257 0.91 15.31 -23.17
N LYS A 258 1.90 15.47 -24.03
CA LYS A 258 3.32 15.33 -23.69
C LYS A 258 3.85 16.62 -23.08
N ALA A 259 4.64 16.52 -22.02
CA ALA A 259 5.28 17.69 -21.40
C ALA A 259 6.55 17.29 -20.64
N VAL A 260 7.50 18.22 -20.56
CA VAL A 260 8.61 18.13 -19.60
C VAL A 260 8.28 19.03 -18.42
N ILE A 261 8.30 18.47 -17.22
CA ILE A 261 7.99 19.19 -15.97
C ILE A 261 9.22 19.24 -15.07
N ASN A 262 9.32 20.29 -14.26
CA ASN A 262 10.32 20.40 -13.20
C ASN A 262 9.66 20.18 -11.84
N GLU A 263 10.18 19.21 -11.09
CA GLU A 263 9.80 18.98 -9.70
C GLU A 263 11.06 18.96 -8.84
N ASN A 264 11.13 19.86 -7.86
CA ASN A 264 12.24 19.94 -6.91
C ASN A 264 13.64 20.01 -7.58
N GLY A 265 13.74 20.69 -8.72
CA GLY A 265 14.99 20.85 -9.46
C GLY A 265 15.35 19.67 -10.37
N LYS A 266 14.45 18.69 -10.53
CA LYS A 266 14.62 17.53 -11.41
C LYS A 266 13.61 17.55 -12.53
N LEU A 267 14.05 17.20 -13.74
CA LEU A 267 13.17 17.13 -14.90
C LEU A 267 12.57 15.74 -15.08
N TYR A 268 11.31 15.71 -15.51
CA TYR A 268 10.54 14.49 -15.79
C TYR A 268 9.79 14.67 -17.10
N PHE A 269 9.76 13.63 -17.93
CA PHE A 269 8.87 13.59 -19.10
C PHE A 269 7.52 13.00 -18.68
N THR A 270 6.43 13.66 -19.06
CA THR A 270 5.08 13.20 -18.76
C THR A 270 4.23 13.05 -20.00
N ILE A 271 3.34 12.06 -19.97
CA ILE A 271 2.26 11.88 -20.93
C ILE A 271 0.96 11.86 -20.12
N ASP A 272 0.06 12.79 -20.39
CA ASP A 272 -1.17 13.02 -19.61
C ASP A 272 -0.90 13.16 -18.10
N GLY A 273 0.24 13.78 -17.74
CA GLY A 273 0.66 13.97 -16.35
C GLY A 273 1.34 12.76 -15.70
N VAL A 274 1.42 11.60 -16.35
CA VAL A 274 2.14 10.42 -15.85
C VAL A 274 3.62 10.53 -16.20
N LYS A 275 4.51 10.35 -15.21
CA LYS A 275 5.96 10.34 -15.42
C LYS A 275 6.40 9.08 -16.14
N MET A 276 7.05 9.26 -17.28
CA MET A 276 7.64 8.16 -18.05
C MET A 276 8.94 7.70 -17.40
N THR A 277 9.21 6.41 -17.46
CA THR A 277 10.40 5.78 -16.87
C THR A 277 11.11 4.89 -17.89
N ASN A 278 12.42 4.76 -17.74
CA ASN A 278 13.26 3.79 -18.46
C ASN A 278 13.11 3.83 -19.99
N GLY A 279 13.41 4.97 -20.62
CA GLY A 279 13.47 5.05 -22.07
C GLY A 279 13.47 6.45 -22.67
N LEU A 280 13.70 6.50 -23.98
CA LEU A 280 13.59 7.74 -24.77
C LEU A 280 12.14 8.10 -25.06
N ASN A 281 11.86 9.39 -25.03
CA ASN A 281 10.56 9.99 -25.31
C ASN A 281 10.71 11.15 -26.29
N ASN A 282 9.77 11.31 -27.22
CA ASN A 282 9.74 12.41 -28.18
C ASN A 282 8.71 13.47 -27.75
N LEU A 283 9.13 14.72 -27.70
CA LEU A 283 8.28 15.90 -27.62
C LEU A 283 8.73 16.92 -28.66
N ASP A 284 7.85 17.24 -29.62
CA ASP A 284 8.07 18.22 -30.69
C ASP A 284 9.37 17.99 -31.47
N GLY A 285 9.71 16.71 -31.69
CA GLY A 285 10.94 16.31 -32.38
C GLY A 285 12.16 16.23 -31.47
N GLU A 286 12.14 16.74 -30.24
CA GLU A 286 13.24 16.61 -29.29
C GLU A 286 13.14 15.30 -28.49
N TYR A 287 14.28 14.68 -28.19
CA TYR A 287 14.32 13.38 -27.49
C TYR A 287 14.84 13.52 -26.07
N TYR A 288 14.17 12.86 -25.13
CA TYR A 288 14.47 12.93 -23.69
C TYR A 288 14.56 11.52 -23.12
N TYR A 289 15.64 11.21 -22.39
CA TYR A 289 15.79 9.90 -21.76
C TYR A 289 15.41 9.94 -20.29
N ALA A 290 14.39 9.19 -19.91
CA ALA A 290 14.01 8.97 -18.52
C ALA A 290 14.70 7.72 -17.97
N ASN A 291 15.35 7.84 -16.81
CA ASN A 291 15.91 6.68 -16.11
C ASN A 291 14.81 5.84 -15.44
N THR A 292 15.19 4.76 -14.75
CA THR A 292 14.26 3.86 -14.05
C THR A 292 13.44 4.54 -12.96
N ASN A 293 13.90 5.67 -12.42
CA ASN A 293 13.18 6.50 -11.45
C ASN A 293 12.42 7.67 -12.11
N GLY A 294 12.35 7.71 -13.45
CA GLY A 294 11.67 8.72 -14.26
C GLY A 294 12.41 10.05 -14.41
N GLN A 295 13.56 10.22 -13.75
CA GLN A 295 14.35 11.45 -13.87
C GLN A 295 15.00 11.50 -15.25
N LEU A 296 14.92 12.66 -15.90
CA LEU A 296 15.57 12.87 -17.17
C LEU A 296 17.09 12.99 -17.03
N ALA A 297 17.81 12.43 -18.00
CA ALA A 297 19.23 12.67 -18.15
C ALA A 297 19.45 14.13 -18.58
N VAL A 298 20.20 14.88 -17.78
CA VAL A 298 20.50 16.30 -17.99
C VAL A 298 21.99 16.52 -17.83
N ASN A 299 22.60 17.28 -18.75
CA ASN A 299 24.02 17.66 -18.77
C ASN A 299 24.98 16.49 -18.52
N GLN A 300 24.75 15.38 -19.22
CA GLN A 300 25.51 14.14 -19.03
C GLN A 300 25.50 13.26 -20.28
N THR A 301 26.51 12.41 -20.37
CA THR A 301 26.58 11.33 -21.37
C THR A 301 26.32 10.01 -20.67
N ILE A 302 25.33 9.26 -21.14
CA ILE A 302 24.88 8.03 -20.49
C ILE A 302 24.68 6.90 -21.49
N TRP A 303 24.62 5.69 -20.94
CA TRP A 303 24.15 4.53 -21.65
C TRP A 303 22.62 4.57 -21.80
N VAL A 304 22.14 4.63 -23.04
CA VAL A 304 20.71 4.55 -23.38
C VAL A 304 20.39 3.12 -23.78
N SER A 305 19.78 2.37 -22.86
CA SER A 305 19.38 0.97 -23.10
C SER A 305 18.06 0.85 -23.85
N GLN A 306 17.10 1.72 -23.55
CA GLN A 306 15.75 1.65 -24.12
C GLN A 306 15.50 2.82 -25.07
N LYS A 307 15.67 2.54 -26.36
CA LYS A 307 15.68 3.54 -27.44
C LYS A 307 14.30 3.87 -28.00
N ASN A 308 13.33 2.99 -27.81
CA ASN A 308 11.95 3.12 -28.30
C ASN A 308 11.87 3.51 -29.79
N ASP A 309 12.76 2.95 -30.61
CA ASP A 309 12.84 3.17 -32.05
C ASP A 309 13.08 4.65 -32.48
N LEU A 310 13.49 5.50 -31.53
CA LEU A 310 13.75 6.93 -31.80
C LEU A 310 15.16 7.19 -32.35
N ILE A 311 16.11 6.28 -32.08
CA ILE A 311 17.52 6.38 -32.48
C ILE A 311 18.03 5.01 -32.94
N PRO A 312 19.15 4.94 -33.69
CA PRO A 312 19.68 3.67 -34.19
C PRO A 312 20.03 2.66 -33.09
N GLU A 313 19.80 1.37 -33.37
CA GLU A 313 20.10 0.26 -32.46
C GLU A 313 21.61 0.12 -32.14
N LYS A 314 22.48 0.49 -33.08
CA LYS A 314 23.94 0.43 -32.87
C LYS A 314 24.44 1.68 -32.14
N GLY A 315 25.31 1.47 -31.14
CA GLY A 315 25.88 2.54 -30.32
C GLY A 315 24.95 2.94 -29.18
N ASN A 316 25.44 2.95 -27.94
CA ASN A 316 24.58 3.13 -26.75
C ASN A 316 24.91 4.37 -25.92
N TRP A 317 25.98 5.10 -26.26
CA TRP A 317 26.40 6.29 -25.51
C TRP A 317 25.85 7.56 -26.14
N TYR A 318 24.97 8.24 -25.42
CA TYR A 318 24.29 9.45 -25.88
C TYR A 318 24.38 10.57 -24.85
N ALA A 319 24.53 11.79 -25.35
CA ALA A 319 24.67 12.99 -24.54
C ALA A 319 23.39 13.83 -24.54
N PHE A 320 23.10 14.41 -23.39
CA PHE A 320 21.93 15.26 -23.16
C PHE A 320 22.37 16.63 -22.66
N ASP A 321 21.75 17.68 -23.19
CA ASP A 321 22.04 19.06 -22.84
C ASP A 321 21.48 19.46 -21.46
N GLU A 322 21.62 20.74 -21.10
CA GLU A 322 21.12 21.30 -19.83
C GLU A 322 19.59 21.29 -19.69
N SER A 323 18.87 21.19 -20.81
CA SER A 323 17.41 21.05 -20.84
C SER A 323 16.96 19.57 -20.90
N GLY A 324 17.91 18.63 -20.90
CA GLY A 324 17.68 17.19 -21.00
C GLY A 324 17.34 16.70 -22.42
N LYS A 325 17.58 17.53 -23.44
CA LYS A 325 17.39 17.16 -24.85
C LYS A 325 18.60 16.40 -25.36
N LEU A 326 18.35 15.38 -26.16
CA LEU A 326 19.38 14.61 -26.85
C LEU A 326 20.15 15.51 -27.81
N ILE A 327 21.48 15.51 -27.72
CA ILE A 327 22.34 16.16 -28.70
C ILE A 327 22.38 15.28 -29.95
N LYS A 328 21.76 15.75 -31.04
CA LYS A 328 21.59 14.96 -32.28
C LYS A 328 22.79 15.04 -33.22
N THR A 329 23.46 16.19 -33.28
CA THR A 329 24.57 16.43 -34.21
C THR A 329 25.66 17.25 -33.56
N GLY A 330 26.91 16.88 -33.80
CA GLY A 330 28.09 17.63 -33.38
C GLY A 330 28.99 16.87 -32.41
N PHE A 331 30.12 17.50 -32.08
CA PHE A 331 31.07 16.99 -31.09
C PHE A 331 30.56 17.27 -29.67
N VAL A 332 30.72 16.28 -28.79
CA VAL A 332 30.38 16.41 -27.38
C VAL A 332 31.54 15.90 -26.54
N ASN A 333 31.97 16.70 -25.57
CA ASN A 333 32.83 16.23 -24.48
C ASN A 333 31.94 15.67 -23.38
N GLY A 334 31.89 14.34 -23.28
CA GLY A 334 31.08 13.65 -22.31
C GLY A 334 31.55 13.89 -20.88
N SER A 335 30.61 13.76 -19.95
CA SER A 335 30.88 13.84 -18.51
C SER A 335 31.84 12.75 -18.00
N ASP A 336 32.07 11.71 -18.80
CA ASP A 336 33.04 10.65 -18.54
C ASP A 336 34.48 10.98 -19.04
N GLY A 337 34.69 12.19 -19.57
CA GLY A 337 36.00 12.70 -20.01
C GLY A 337 36.37 12.36 -21.45
N TYR A 338 35.50 11.68 -22.21
CA TYR A 338 35.76 11.32 -23.60
C TYR A 338 34.98 12.19 -24.57
N THR A 339 35.51 12.35 -25.79
CA THR A 339 34.84 13.06 -26.87
C THR A 339 34.04 12.08 -27.73
N TYR A 340 32.85 12.48 -28.12
CA TYR A 340 31.91 11.76 -28.97
C TYR A 340 31.51 12.65 -30.16
N TYR A 341 31.02 12.04 -31.23
CA TYR A 341 30.40 12.75 -32.33
C TYR A 341 29.09 12.08 -32.73
N TYR A 342 28.07 12.90 -32.96
CA TYR A 342 26.76 12.47 -33.45
C TYR A 342 26.49 13.10 -34.82
N ASN A 343 25.86 12.35 -35.72
CA ASN A 343 25.34 12.86 -36.98
C ASN A 343 23.88 12.42 -37.12
N ASP A 344 22.94 13.35 -36.92
CA ASP A 344 21.50 13.08 -36.93
C ASP A 344 21.13 11.84 -36.09
N THR A 345 21.52 11.87 -34.81
CA THR A 345 21.37 10.80 -33.82
C THR A 345 22.23 9.55 -34.04
N VAL A 346 23.01 9.46 -35.12
CA VAL A 346 23.94 8.35 -35.34
C VAL A 346 25.25 8.62 -34.60
N LEU A 347 25.57 7.78 -33.61
CA LEU A 347 26.88 7.81 -32.94
C LEU A 347 28.00 7.39 -33.91
N ALA A 348 29.05 8.20 -34.03
CA ALA A 348 30.23 7.85 -34.81
C ALA A 348 30.99 6.67 -34.18
N LEU A 349 31.31 5.66 -35.00
CA LEU A 349 32.01 4.45 -34.61
C LEU A 349 33.06 4.12 -35.66
N GLY A 350 34.29 3.81 -35.23
CA GLY A 350 35.39 3.48 -36.14
C GLY A 350 35.95 4.72 -36.86
N PHE A 351 36.63 4.49 -37.98
CA PHE A 351 37.24 5.54 -38.79
C PHE A 351 36.16 6.32 -39.54
N THR A 352 36.04 7.61 -39.24
CA THR A 352 34.92 8.46 -39.64
C THR A 352 35.44 9.78 -40.19
N LYS A 353 34.92 10.19 -41.36
CA LYS A 353 35.17 11.52 -41.93
C LYS A 353 34.12 12.51 -41.43
N ILE A 354 34.55 13.64 -40.90
CA ILE A 354 33.66 14.71 -40.41
C ILE A 354 34.15 16.02 -41.03
N GLY A 355 33.33 16.60 -41.91
CA GLY A 355 33.77 17.73 -42.73
C GLY A 355 34.98 17.36 -43.61
N GLY A 356 36.07 18.11 -43.47
CA GLY A 356 37.33 17.88 -44.19
C GLY A 356 38.28 16.89 -43.50
N ASP A 357 38.06 16.60 -42.22
CA ASP A 357 39.00 15.89 -41.36
C ASP A 357 38.58 14.43 -41.12
N TYR A 358 39.54 13.62 -40.66
CA TYR A 358 39.33 12.21 -40.35
C TYR A 358 39.61 11.94 -38.87
N TYR A 359 38.74 11.14 -38.25
CA TYR A 359 38.76 10.81 -36.84
C TYR A 359 38.64 9.29 -36.68
N ILE A 360 39.06 8.77 -35.54
CA ILE A 360 38.82 7.38 -35.18
C ILE A 360 38.14 7.28 -33.82
N PHE A 361 37.01 6.59 -33.80
CA PHE A 361 36.21 6.32 -32.60
C PHE A 361 36.26 4.84 -32.28
N ASN A 362 36.20 4.50 -30.99
CA ASN A 362 36.06 3.12 -30.56
C ASN A 362 34.79 2.50 -31.19
N SER A 363 34.94 1.34 -31.83
CA SER A 363 33.87 0.69 -32.61
C SER A 363 32.67 0.22 -31.79
N TYR A 364 32.79 0.18 -30.46
CA TYR A 364 31.72 -0.18 -29.54
C TYR A 364 31.19 1.03 -28.76
N SER A 365 32.08 1.78 -28.11
CA SER A 365 31.68 2.86 -27.21
C SER A 365 31.50 4.21 -27.88
N GLY A 366 32.10 4.44 -29.06
CA GLY A 366 32.10 5.74 -29.73
C GLY A 366 33.03 6.78 -29.10
N LYS A 367 33.92 6.36 -28.19
CA LYS A 367 34.94 7.22 -27.61
C LYS A 367 36.00 7.57 -28.65
N MET A 368 36.24 8.87 -28.87
CA MET A 368 37.25 9.36 -29.80
C MET A 368 38.67 9.07 -29.28
N TYR A 369 39.56 8.61 -30.16
CA TYR A 369 40.99 8.57 -29.88
C TYR A 369 41.63 9.89 -30.30
N LYS A 370 42.48 10.43 -29.43
CA LYS A 370 43.27 11.65 -29.62
C LYS A 370 44.61 11.52 -28.91
N ASP A 371 45.58 12.33 -29.29
CA ASP A 371 46.96 12.27 -28.80
C ASP A 371 47.58 10.86 -28.91
N ALA A 372 47.23 10.13 -29.97
CA ALA A 372 47.54 8.70 -30.09
C ALA A 372 47.81 8.27 -31.53
N LYS A 373 48.64 7.23 -31.67
CA LYS A 373 48.87 6.56 -32.95
C LYS A 373 47.94 5.36 -33.08
N MET A 374 47.11 5.36 -34.13
CA MET A 374 46.06 4.36 -34.34
C MET A 374 46.20 3.68 -35.70
N TRP A 375 45.71 2.45 -35.81
CA TRP A 375 45.64 1.73 -37.08
C TRP A 375 44.37 2.10 -37.84
N VAL A 376 44.51 2.52 -39.10
CA VAL A 376 43.42 2.74 -40.05
C VAL A 376 43.42 1.57 -41.04
N GLY A 377 42.31 0.84 -41.09
CA GLY A 377 42.12 -0.25 -42.06
C GLY A 377 41.61 0.24 -43.41
N ASN A 378 41.26 -0.71 -44.27
CA ASN A 378 40.58 -0.41 -45.54
C ASN A 378 39.30 0.39 -45.28
N ASN A 379 39.10 1.45 -46.05
CA ASN A 379 38.00 2.40 -45.87
C ASN A 379 37.55 2.96 -47.21
N ASP A 380 36.32 3.47 -47.24
CA ASP A 380 35.70 4.02 -48.44
C ASP A 380 36.17 5.45 -48.77
N TYR A 381 37.07 6.01 -47.94
CA TYR A 381 37.58 7.37 -48.11
C TYR A 381 38.89 7.44 -48.90
N GLY A 382 39.43 6.30 -49.35
CA GLY A 382 40.66 6.22 -50.13
C GLY A 382 41.95 6.42 -49.32
N ILE A 383 41.88 6.37 -47.99
CA ILE A 383 43.08 6.40 -47.14
C ILE A 383 43.71 5.01 -47.12
N VAL A 384 45.00 4.92 -47.45
CA VAL A 384 45.74 3.64 -47.46
C VAL A 384 45.81 3.07 -46.05
N GLY A 385 45.67 1.75 -45.91
CA GLY A 385 45.77 1.08 -44.61
C GLY A 385 47.15 1.29 -43.98
N GLY A 386 47.18 1.74 -42.73
CA GLY A 386 48.43 2.11 -42.07
C GLY A 386 48.25 2.68 -40.68
N SER A 387 49.36 3.08 -40.06
CA SER A 387 49.36 3.63 -38.72
C SER A 387 49.55 5.15 -38.75
N TYR A 388 48.51 5.88 -38.34
CA TYR A 388 48.41 7.33 -38.41
C TYR A 388 48.34 7.93 -37.00
N TYR A 389 48.89 9.14 -36.84
CA TYR A 389 48.77 9.88 -35.60
C TYR A 389 47.50 10.74 -35.62
N PHE A 390 46.81 10.81 -34.50
CA PHE A 390 45.62 11.63 -34.27
C PHE A 390 45.99 12.69 -33.22
N ASP A 391 45.85 13.96 -33.59
CA ASP A 391 46.30 15.11 -32.78
C ASP A 391 45.46 15.29 -31.50
N SER A 392 45.72 16.36 -30.74
CA SER A 392 45.00 16.69 -29.51
C SER A 392 43.52 17.02 -29.72
N GLU A 393 43.13 17.35 -30.95
CA GLU A 393 41.74 17.54 -31.37
C GLU A 393 41.14 16.25 -31.95
N GLY A 394 41.93 15.18 -32.07
CA GLY A 394 41.54 13.89 -32.63
C GLY A 394 41.55 13.84 -34.15
N ARG A 395 42.12 14.84 -34.84
CA ARG A 395 42.23 14.86 -36.30
C ARG A 395 43.42 14.02 -36.74
N MET A 396 43.22 13.20 -37.76
CA MET A 396 44.28 12.44 -38.40
C MET A 396 45.29 13.38 -39.05
N THR A 397 46.55 13.25 -38.68
CA THR A 397 47.67 13.95 -39.34
C THR A 397 48.32 13.00 -40.34
N THR A 398 48.38 13.40 -41.61
CA THR A 398 49.22 12.73 -42.60
C THR A 398 50.59 13.39 -42.57
N ASN A 399 51.59 12.71 -41.99
CA ASN A 399 52.99 13.11 -42.14
C ASN A 399 53.44 13.00 -43.59
#